data_AF-A0A9D4X263-F1
#
_entry.id   AF-A0A9D4X263-F1
#
_cell.length_a   1.000
_cell.length_b   1.000
_cell.length_c   1.000
_cell.angle_alpha   90.00
_cell.angle_beta   90.00
_cell.angle_gamma   90.00
#
_symmetry.space_group_name_H-M   'P 1'
#
loop_
_entity.id
_entity.type
_entity.pdbx_description
1 polymer ?
#
loop_
_entity_poly.entity_id
_entity_poly.type
_entity_poly.pdbx_seq_one_letter_code
_entity_poly.pdbx_strand_id
1 'polypeptide(L)'
;MVDVWWGIVESKGPQQYDWSGYRSLFQLVQDCKLKLQAIMSFHQCGGNVGDSVFIPLPKWVLEVGESDPDIFYTNRTGIRNKECISLGVDDKPFFNGRTPIQMYRDYMKSFRENMADFLESELLIDIEVGLGPAGELRYPSYSDCLEWKFPGIGEFNCYDKYLQADFKEAATKAGHPEWELPDNAGLCNDIPESTEFFRSKGTYQTEKGKFFLTWYSNKLLTHGDDILDEANKIFLGCKVKLAAKVNSQLFSSVI
;
A
#
# COMPACT_ATOMS: atom_id res chain seq x y z
N MET A 1 1.39 12.90 -15.54
CA MET A 1 1.37 12.25 -14.21
C MET A 1 2.80 11.98 -13.79
N VAL A 2 3.12 12.11 -12.50
CA VAL A 2 4.45 11.82 -11.97
C VAL A 2 4.38 11.27 -10.54
N ASP A 3 5.20 10.28 -10.25
CA ASP A 3 5.45 9.79 -8.90
C ASP A 3 6.27 10.78 -8.08
N VAL A 4 5.74 11.15 -6.92
CA VAL A 4 6.41 11.93 -5.90
C VAL A 4 6.90 10.97 -4.83
N TRP A 5 8.10 10.44 -5.05
CA TRP A 5 8.66 9.31 -4.31
C TRP A 5 9.00 9.70 -2.87
N TRP A 6 8.39 9.00 -1.92
CA TRP A 6 8.68 9.15 -0.50
C TRP A 6 10.15 8.86 -0.19
N GLY A 7 10.70 7.79 -0.77
CA GLY A 7 12.10 7.38 -0.62
C GLY A 7 13.14 8.37 -1.09
N ILE A 8 12.77 9.33 -1.96
CA ILE A 8 13.65 10.42 -2.40
C ILE A 8 13.52 11.61 -1.44
N VAL A 9 12.28 12.06 -1.25
CA VAL A 9 12.00 13.34 -0.57
C VAL A 9 12.32 13.27 0.92
N GLU A 10 11.97 12.20 1.63
CA GLU A 10 12.24 12.04 3.08
C GLU A 10 13.44 11.09 3.32
N SER A 11 14.40 11.07 2.39
CA SER A 11 15.54 10.14 2.43
C SER A 11 16.51 10.35 3.59
N LYS A 12 16.71 11.61 4.03
CA LYS A 12 17.71 12.00 5.04
C LYS A 12 17.31 11.64 6.47
N GLY A 13 16.02 11.44 6.73
CA GLY A 13 15.51 11.09 8.05
C GLY A 13 14.09 11.60 8.29
N PRO A 14 13.50 11.27 9.46
CA PRO A 14 12.17 11.71 9.85
C PRO A 14 11.97 13.22 9.69
N GLN A 15 10.95 13.61 8.92
CA GLN A 15 10.55 15.00 8.65
C GLN A 15 11.63 15.87 7.97
N GLN A 16 12.65 15.25 7.36
CA GLN A 16 13.67 15.95 6.58
C GLN A 16 13.34 15.88 5.09
N TYR A 17 12.42 16.74 4.66
CA TYR A 17 11.90 16.78 3.30
C TYR A 17 12.78 17.62 2.36
N ASP A 18 13.19 17.05 1.24
CA ASP A 18 13.90 17.74 0.15
C ASP A 18 13.03 17.78 -1.11
N TRP A 19 12.33 18.90 -1.32
CA TRP A 19 11.44 19.12 -2.45
C TRP A 19 12.13 19.73 -3.68
N SER A 20 13.43 20.02 -3.61
CA SER A 20 14.14 20.83 -4.62
C SER A 20 14.08 20.27 -6.04
N GLY A 21 14.26 18.95 -6.18
CA GLY A 21 14.15 18.25 -7.46
C GLY A 21 12.74 18.33 -8.04
N TYR A 22 11.72 18.07 -7.23
CA TYR A 22 10.32 18.13 -7.65
C TYR A 22 9.86 19.56 -7.99
N ARG A 23 10.32 20.57 -7.24
CA ARG A 23 10.02 21.98 -7.57
C ARG A 23 10.58 22.36 -8.94
N SER A 24 11.82 21.95 -9.24
CA SER A 24 12.43 22.18 -10.56
C SER A 24 11.65 21.50 -11.68
N LEU A 25 11.20 20.26 -11.44
CA LEU A 25 10.35 19.52 -12.39
C LEU A 25 9.00 20.21 -12.60
N PHE A 26 8.32 20.63 -11.54
CA PHE A 26 6.99 21.23 -11.63
C PHE A 26 7.06 22.59 -12.33
N GLN A 27 8.12 23.36 -12.09
CA GLN A 27 8.37 24.59 -12.84
C GLN A 27 8.50 24.32 -14.34
N LEU A 28 9.27 23.30 -14.73
CA LEU A 28 9.41 22.93 -16.14
C LEU A 28 8.06 22.53 -16.76
N VAL A 29 7.25 21.74 -16.06
CA VAL A 29 5.90 21.35 -16.53
C VAL A 29 5.00 22.58 -16.71
N GLN A 30 5.09 23.53 -15.78
CA GLN A 30 4.34 24.79 -15.83
C GLN A 30 4.78 25.68 -17.00
N ASP A 31 6.09 25.80 -17.25
CA ASP A 31 6.66 26.55 -18.38
C ASP A 31 6.23 25.95 -19.72
N CYS A 32 6.11 24.61 -19.78
CA CYS A 32 5.53 23.88 -20.90
C CYS A 32 3.99 23.99 -21.01
N LYS A 33 3.33 24.67 -20.06
CA LYS A 33 1.87 24.87 -20.01
C LYS A 33 1.07 23.57 -19.96
N LEU A 34 1.64 22.54 -19.35
CA LEU A 34 0.97 21.27 -19.11
C LEU A 34 0.31 21.27 -17.72
N LYS A 35 -0.72 20.45 -17.56
CA LYS A 35 -1.30 20.14 -16.24
C LYS A 35 -0.61 18.92 -15.64
N LEU A 36 -0.62 18.84 -14.31
CA LEU A 36 0.09 17.82 -13.57
C LEU A 36 -0.83 17.01 -12.65
N GLN A 37 -0.60 15.71 -12.65
CA GLN A 37 -1.17 14.73 -11.73
C GLN A 37 -0.01 14.25 -10.86
N ALA A 38 -0.08 14.46 -9.55
CA ALA A 38 1.00 14.09 -8.63
C ALA A 38 0.57 12.88 -7.78
N ILE A 39 1.39 11.83 -7.80
CA ILE A 39 1.15 10.63 -7.00
C ILE A 39 1.97 10.73 -5.71
N MET A 40 1.33 10.60 -4.54
CA MET A 40 2.00 10.47 -3.26
C MET A 40 2.51 9.03 -3.13
N SER A 41 3.70 8.78 -3.65
CA SER A 41 4.22 7.43 -3.88
C SER A 41 4.90 6.89 -2.61
N PHE A 42 4.09 6.35 -1.69
CA PHE A 42 4.51 5.71 -0.43
C PHE A 42 4.97 4.25 -0.60
N HIS A 43 5.52 3.93 -1.77
CA HIS A 43 5.92 2.59 -2.16
C HIS A 43 7.28 2.61 -2.88
N GLN A 44 7.87 1.45 -3.07
CA GLN A 44 9.09 1.25 -3.85
C GLN A 44 8.81 1.31 -5.35
N CYS A 45 9.70 1.96 -6.10
CA CYS A 45 9.87 1.75 -7.55
C CYS A 45 10.90 0.63 -7.76
N GLY A 46 10.61 -0.36 -8.60
CA GLY A 46 11.47 -1.52 -8.82
C GLY A 46 10.86 -2.79 -8.21
N GLY A 47 10.97 -3.90 -8.93
CA GLY A 47 10.41 -5.19 -8.53
C GLY A 47 8.99 -5.46 -9.04
N ASN A 48 8.49 -4.63 -9.96
CA ASN A 48 7.30 -4.90 -10.75
C ASN A 48 7.63 -4.81 -12.26
N VAL A 49 6.78 -5.44 -13.09
CA VAL A 49 6.93 -5.46 -14.55
C VAL A 49 6.94 -4.03 -15.11
N GLY A 50 8.06 -3.64 -15.75
CA GLY A 50 8.22 -2.33 -16.40
C GLY A 50 9.10 -1.35 -15.63
N ASP A 51 9.51 -1.69 -14.40
CA ASP A 51 10.41 -0.84 -13.62
C ASP A 51 11.84 -0.93 -14.14
N SER A 52 12.39 0.19 -14.58
CA SER A 52 13.80 0.33 -15.02
C SER A 52 14.69 1.02 -13.99
N VAL A 53 14.09 1.50 -12.89
CA VAL A 53 14.73 2.28 -11.83
C VAL A 53 14.37 1.65 -10.50
N PHE A 54 15.31 1.69 -9.54
CA PHE A 54 15.10 1.20 -8.18
C PHE A 54 15.10 2.37 -7.20
N ILE A 55 13.94 2.65 -6.59
CA ILE A 55 13.76 3.68 -5.56
C ILE A 55 13.07 3.00 -4.37
N PRO A 56 13.80 2.61 -3.32
CA PRO A 56 13.21 1.95 -2.15
C PRO A 56 12.44 2.94 -1.27
N LEU A 57 11.76 2.42 -0.24
CA LEU A 57 11.30 3.24 0.89
C LEU A 57 12.48 3.97 1.56
N PRO A 58 12.24 5.05 2.33
CA PRO A 58 13.31 5.74 3.04
C PRO A 58 14.13 4.78 3.90
N LYS A 59 15.46 4.93 3.88
CA LYS A 59 16.38 4.00 4.57
C LYS A 59 16.06 3.85 6.06
N TRP A 60 15.73 4.94 6.73
CA TRP A 60 15.39 4.94 8.16
C TRP A 60 14.11 4.15 8.47
N VAL A 61 13.19 3.98 7.51
CA VAL A 61 12.01 3.10 7.63
C VAL A 61 12.45 1.64 7.50
N LEU A 62 13.32 1.35 6.53
CA LEU A 62 13.86 0.00 6.32
C LEU A 62 14.66 -0.48 7.53
N GLU A 63 15.40 0.41 8.20
CA GLU A 63 16.15 0.14 9.43
C GLU A 63 15.23 -0.26 10.60
N VAL A 64 14.03 0.33 10.71
CA VAL A 64 13.01 -0.15 11.67
C VAL A 64 12.64 -1.60 11.37
N GLY A 65 12.51 -1.94 10.08
CA GLY A 65 12.21 -3.29 9.62
C GLY A 65 13.32 -4.33 9.85
N GLU A 66 14.55 -3.91 10.14
CA GLU A 66 15.61 -4.81 10.59
C GLU A 66 15.38 -5.27 12.03
N SER A 67 14.84 -4.40 12.87
CA SER A 67 14.48 -4.70 14.26
C SER A 67 13.11 -5.36 14.40
N ASP A 68 12.16 -4.97 13.56
CA ASP A 68 10.82 -5.53 13.52
C ASP A 68 10.39 -5.84 12.08
N PRO A 69 10.66 -7.06 11.57
CA PRO A 69 10.35 -7.42 10.19
C PRO A 69 8.85 -7.49 9.91
N ASP A 70 8.00 -7.50 10.94
CA ASP A 70 6.54 -7.54 10.80
C ASP A 70 5.92 -6.18 10.44
N ILE A 71 6.73 -5.11 10.26
CA ILE A 71 6.23 -3.88 9.61
C ILE A 71 5.94 -4.06 8.11
N PHE A 72 6.37 -5.17 7.53
CA PHE A 72 6.22 -5.49 6.11
C PHE A 72 5.17 -6.57 5.89
N TYR A 73 4.46 -6.49 4.75
CA TYR A 73 3.55 -7.55 4.34
C TYR A 73 4.28 -8.88 4.25
N THR A 74 3.60 -9.93 4.71
CA THR A 74 4.22 -11.24 4.87
C THR A 74 3.28 -12.33 4.39
N ASN A 75 3.81 -13.23 3.56
CA ASN A 75 3.09 -14.40 3.10
C ASN A 75 3.20 -15.56 4.11
N ARG A 76 2.53 -16.67 3.82
CA ARG A 76 2.50 -17.83 4.72
C ARG A 76 3.89 -18.43 4.99
N THR A 77 4.80 -18.39 4.00
CA THR A 77 6.15 -18.95 4.14
C THR A 77 7.13 -18.01 4.86
N GLY A 78 6.68 -16.81 5.24
CA GLY A 78 7.48 -15.83 5.99
C GLY A 78 8.30 -14.88 5.12
N ILE A 79 8.08 -14.86 3.80
CA ILE A 79 8.68 -13.90 2.87
C ILE A 79 8.14 -12.51 3.18
N ARG A 80 9.05 -11.55 3.37
CA ARG A 80 8.73 -10.15 3.70
C ARG A 80 8.80 -9.29 2.44
N ASN A 81 7.69 -8.66 2.06
CA ASN A 81 7.65 -7.72 0.95
C ASN A 81 7.94 -6.30 1.45
N LYS A 82 9.09 -5.73 1.03
CA LYS A 82 9.58 -4.42 1.46
C LYS A 82 9.11 -3.25 0.57
N GLU A 83 8.22 -3.49 -0.39
CA GLU A 83 7.76 -2.46 -1.31
C GLU A 83 6.93 -1.38 -0.63
N CYS A 84 6.19 -1.73 0.43
CA CYS A 84 5.41 -0.79 1.24
C CYS A 84 5.25 -1.33 2.67
N ILE A 85 4.79 -0.46 3.58
CA ILE A 85 4.51 -0.82 4.97
C ILE A 85 3.19 -1.61 5.03
N SER A 86 3.12 -2.65 5.85
CA SER A 86 1.88 -3.41 6.09
C SER A 86 0.82 -2.51 6.73
N LEU A 87 -0.41 -2.57 6.23
CA LEU A 87 -1.55 -1.90 6.88
C LEU A 87 -1.81 -2.42 8.31
N GLY A 88 -1.22 -3.56 8.69
CA GLY A 88 -1.29 -4.07 10.06
C GLY A 88 -0.65 -3.14 11.09
N VAL A 89 0.20 -2.20 10.65
CA VAL A 89 0.90 -1.25 11.54
C VAL A 89 0.45 0.21 11.36
N ASP A 90 -0.62 0.48 10.63
CA ASP A 90 -1.12 1.84 10.31
C ASP A 90 -1.26 2.77 11.53
N ASP A 91 -1.66 2.21 12.67
CA ASP A 91 -1.90 2.89 13.93
C ASP A 91 -0.78 2.69 14.97
N LYS A 92 0.34 2.05 14.59
CA LYS A 92 1.42 1.68 15.51
C LYS A 92 2.61 2.65 15.45
N PRO A 93 3.05 3.23 16.59
CA PRO A 93 4.02 4.32 16.61
C PRO A 93 5.50 3.87 16.55
N PHE A 94 5.84 2.95 15.64
CA PHE A 94 7.19 2.38 15.54
C PHE A 94 8.24 3.31 14.93
N PHE A 95 7.80 4.35 14.22
CA PHE A 95 8.67 5.16 13.37
C PHE A 95 9.06 6.46 14.08
N ASN A 96 9.97 6.34 15.05
CA ASN A 96 10.38 7.44 15.93
C ASN A 96 9.18 8.05 16.69
N GLY A 97 8.25 7.21 17.13
CA GLY A 97 7.03 7.62 17.83
C GLY A 97 5.87 8.02 16.90
N ARG A 98 6.05 7.98 15.57
CA ARG A 98 4.99 8.21 14.58
C ARG A 98 4.41 6.91 14.06
N THR A 99 3.12 6.93 13.70
CA THR A 99 2.46 5.85 12.96
C THR A 99 2.60 6.06 11.43
N PRO A 100 2.47 5.00 10.60
CA PRO A 100 2.43 5.14 9.14
C PRO A 100 1.45 6.19 8.64
N ILE A 101 0.19 6.19 9.12
CA ILE A 101 -0.79 7.21 8.74
C ILE A 101 -0.29 8.62 9.08
N GLN A 102 0.33 8.81 10.24
CA GLN A 102 0.92 10.10 10.59
C GLN A 102 2.09 10.49 9.67
N MET A 103 2.93 9.53 9.26
CA MET A 103 4.01 9.79 8.29
C MET A 103 3.45 10.23 6.93
N TYR A 104 2.43 9.53 6.42
CA TYR A 104 1.77 9.86 5.15
C TYR A 104 1.10 11.23 5.22
N ARG A 105 0.39 11.51 6.31
CA ARG A 105 -0.21 12.82 6.60
C ARG A 105 0.84 13.93 6.62
N ASP A 106 1.92 13.76 7.37
CA ASP A 106 2.97 14.77 7.50
C ASP A 106 3.67 15.03 6.15
N TYR A 107 3.89 13.98 5.35
CA TYR A 107 4.43 14.09 3.99
C TYR A 107 3.52 14.91 3.08
N MET A 108 2.23 14.56 3.01
CA MET A 108 1.23 15.28 2.20
C MET A 108 1.08 16.73 2.67
N LYS A 109 1.15 16.98 3.98
CA LYS A 109 1.11 18.34 4.53
C LYS A 109 2.33 19.16 4.08
N SER A 110 3.53 18.58 4.18
CA SER A 110 4.75 19.23 3.70
C SER A 110 4.70 19.48 2.20
N PHE A 111 4.15 18.54 1.42
CA PHE A 111 3.92 18.73 -0.02
C PHE A 111 3.01 19.93 -0.30
N ARG A 112 1.87 20.02 0.39
CA ARG A 112 0.94 21.16 0.24
C ARG A 112 1.63 22.49 0.52
N GLU A 113 2.38 22.57 1.62
CA GLU A 113 3.07 23.80 2.03
C GLU A 113 4.16 24.19 1.03
N ASN A 114 4.95 23.22 0.56
CA ASN A 114 6.08 23.47 -0.34
C ASN A 114 5.69 23.57 -1.82
N MET A 115 4.45 23.24 -2.20
CA MET A 115 3.93 23.34 -3.56
C MET A 115 2.73 24.30 -3.65
N ALA A 116 2.56 25.18 -2.66
CA ALA A 116 1.42 26.09 -2.55
C ALA A 116 1.26 26.98 -3.80
N ASP A 117 2.35 27.49 -4.35
CA ASP A 117 2.38 28.28 -5.58
C ASP A 117 1.88 27.50 -6.81
N PHE A 118 2.23 26.21 -6.90
CA PHE A 118 1.73 25.33 -7.97
C PHE A 118 0.27 24.94 -7.79
N LEU A 119 -0.21 24.82 -6.54
CA LEU A 119 -1.62 24.58 -6.22
C LEU A 119 -2.47 25.83 -6.53
N GLU A 120 -2.00 27.01 -6.16
CA GLU A 120 -2.69 28.30 -6.40
C GLU A 120 -2.78 28.64 -7.90
N SER A 121 -1.71 28.34 -8.65
CA SER A 121 -1.69 28.49 -10.12
C SER A 121 -2.46 27.38 -10.87
N GLU A 122 -3.10 26.47 -10.13
CA GLU A 122 -3.87 25.34 -10.66
C GLU A 122 -3.06 24.44 -11.61
N LEU A 123 -1.73 24.34 -11.42
CA LEU A 123 -0.89 23.41 -12.19
C LEU A 123 -1.33 21.97 -11.93
N LEU A 124 -1.53 21.64 -10.66
CA LEU A 124 -1.96 20.33 -10.17
C LEU A 124 -3.48 20.19 -10.35
N ILE A 125 -3.91 19.15 -11.06
CA ILE A 125 -5.34 18.86 -11.27
C ILE A 125 -5.85 17.76 -10.34
N ASP A 126 -4.97 16.87 -9.91
CA ASP A 126 -5.25 15.84 -8.91
C ASP A 126 -4.01 15.46 -8.11
N ILE A 127 -4.32 14.90 -6.94
CA ILE A 127 -3.39 14.22 -6.05
C ILE A 127 -3.87 12.77 -5.94
N GLU A 128 -3.09 11.87 -6.51
CA GLU A 128 -3.30 10.43 -6.33
C GLU A 128 -2.57 9.97 -5.08
N VAL A 129 -3.29 9.39 -4.12
CA VAL A 129 -2.69 8.92 -2.87
C VAL A 129 -2.34 7.44 -3.02
N GLY A 130 -1.05 7.10 -2.88
CA GLY A 130 -0.61 5.71 -2.94
C GLY A 130 -1.03 4.94 -1.69
N LEU A 131 -1.68 3.79 -1.86
CA LEU A 131 -2.30 3.01 -0.76
C LEU A 131 -1.75 1.57 -0.65
N GLY A 132 -0.58 1.31 -1.22
CA GLY A 132 0.00 -0.02 -1.26
C GLY A 132 1.05 -0.19 -2.36
N PRO A 133 1.38 -1.45 -2.73
CA PRO A 133 2.38 -1.75 -3.75
C PRO A 133 1.99 -1.13 -5.10
N ALA A 134 2.97 -0.55 -5.80
CA ALA A 134 2.75 0.23 -7.04
C ALA A 134 1.71 1.37 -6.90
N GLY A 135 1.49 1.88 -5.68
CA GLY A 135 0.53 2.93 -5.35
C GLY A 135 -0.92 2.46 -5.28
N GLU A 136 -1.18 1.17 -5.48
CA GLU A 136 -2.52 0.62 -5.60
C GLU A 136 -3.07 0.19 -4.23
N LEU A 137 -4.38 0.37 -4.03
CA LEU A 137 -5.07 -0.16 -2.86
C LEU A 137 -5.23 -1.68 -2.98
N ARG A 138 -4.18 -2.40 -2.57
CA ARG A 138 -4.12 -3.87 -2.62
C ARG A 138 -3.01 -4.42 -1.74
N TYR A 139 -3.01 -5.74 -1.60
CA TYR A 139 -1.89 -6.50 -1.07
C TYR A 139 -0.85 -6.83 -2.16
N PRO A 140 0.41 -7.12 -1.80
CA PRO A 140 1.45 -7.60 -2.72
C PRO A 140 1.27 -9.09 -3.07
N SER A 141 0.10 -9.49 -3.57
CA SER A 141 -0.24 -10.90 -3.83
C SER A 141 0.50 -11.54 -5.01
N TYR A 142 1.08 -10.73 -5.90
CA TYR A 142 1.76 -11.16 -7.14
C TYR A 142 3.07 -10.37 -7.35
N SER A 143 3.91 -10.28 -6.33
CA SER A 143 5.19 -9.56 -6.40
C SER A 143 6.33 -10.41 -6.95
N ASP A 144 7.35 -9.76 -7.53
CA ASP A 144 8.57 -10.44 -8.02
C ASP A 144 9.31 -11.19 -6.89
N CYS A 145 9.21 -10.71 -5.64
CA CYS A 145 9.82 -11.40 -4.50
C CYS A 145 9.18 -12.77 -4.18
N LEU A 146 8.01 -13.07 -4.75
CA LEU A 146 7.35 -14.38 -4.67
C LEU A 146 7.67 -15.26 -5.89
N GLU A 147 8.51 -14.79 -6.83
CA GLU A 147 8.74 -15.41 -8.13
C GLU A 147 7.43 -15.75 -8.86
N TRP A 148 6.40 -14.92 -8.64
CA TRP A 148 5.09 -15.10 -9.24
C TRP A 148 5.16 -14.89 -10.75
N LYS A 149 4.43 -15.71 -11.49
CA LYS A 149 4.29 -15.62 -12.95
C LYS A 149 2.83 -15.69 -13.31
N PHE A 150 2.39 -14.77 -14.16
CA PHE A 150 1.06 -14.81 -14.72
C PHE A 150 0.82 -16.15 -15.45
N PRO A 151 -0.33 -16.83 -15.25
CA PRO A 151 -1.54 -16.42 -14.53
C PRO A 151 -1.72 -17.07 -13.14
N GLY A 152 -0.66 -17.22 -12.34
CA GLY A 152 -0.75 -17.81 -11.00
C GLY A 152 -1.74 -17.08 -10.08
N ILE A 153 -2.34 -17.79 -9.12
CA ILE A 153 -3.36 -17.25 -8.21
C ILE A 153 -2.81 -16.20 -7.21
N GLY A 154 -1.50 -16.14 -6.99
CA GLY A 154 -0.89 -15.29 -5.97
C GLY A 154 -1.04 -15.85 -4.55
N GLU A 155 -0.67 -15.06 -3.54
CA GLU A 155 -0.77 -15.47 -2.13
C GLU A 155 -1.41 -14.40 -1.24
N PHE A 156 -2.07 -14.84 -0.17
CA PHE A 156 -2.50 -13.96 0.91
C PHE A 156 -1.29 -13.43 1.68
N ASN A 157 -1.24 -12.12 1.90
CA ASN A 157 -0.14 -11.41 2.53
C ASN A 157 -0.53 -10.81 3.89
N CYS A 158 -1.14 -11.64 4.75
CA CYS A 158 -1.64 -11.26 6.08
C CYS A 158 -0.93 -11.99 7.24
N TYR A 159 0.28 -12.47 7.02
CA TYR A 159 1.03 -13.27 8.00
C TYR A 159 2.07 -12.48 8.78
N ASP A 160 2.03 -11.15 8.73
CA ASP A 160 2.77 -10.37 9.73
C ASP A 160 2.07 -10.52 11.09
N LYS A 161 2.83 -10.41 12.19
CA LYS A 161 2.28 -10.65 13.54
C LYS A 161 1.11 -9.72 13.89
N TYR A 162 1.02 -8.54 13.27
CA TYR A 162 -0.03 -7.56 13.55
C TYR A 162 -1.36 -7.97 12.92
N LEU A 163 -1.35 -8.32 11.63
CA LEU A 163 -2.52 -8.85 10.93
C LEU A 163 -2.95 -10.21 11.47
N GLN A 164 -2.01 -11.07 11.87
CA GLN A 164 -2.34 -12.32 12.56
C GLN A 164 -3.10 -12.07 13.88
N ALA A 165 -2.62 -11.13 14.69
CA ALA A 165 -3.27 -10.77 15.95
C ALA A 165 -4.65 -10.14 15.72
N ASP A 166 -4.77 -9.23 14.75
CA ASP A 166 -6.03 -8.58 14.36
C ASP A 166 -7.08 -9.61 13.89
N PHE A 167 -6.69 -10.54 13.02
CA PHE A 167 -7.56 -11.65 12.61
C PHE A 167 -7.98 -12.51 13.80
N LYS A 168 -7.04 -12.86 14.69
CA LYS A 168 -7.34 -13.70 15.85
C LYS A 168 -8.33 -13.05 16.80
N GLU A 169 -8.19 -11.75 17.01
CA GLU A 169 -9.13 -10.95 17.80
C GLU A 169 -10.51 -10.92 17.14
N ALA A 170 -10.57 -10.65 15.83
CA ALA A 170 -11.82 -10.63 15.07
C ALA A 170 -12.55 -11.98 15.11
N ALA A 171 -11.82 -13.08 14.91
CA ALA A 171 -12.35 -14.44 14.98
C ALA A 171 -12.88 -14.78 16.39
N THR A 172 -12.14 -14.41 17.44
CA THR A 172 -12.58 -14.59 18.82
C THR A 172 -13.86 -13.81 19.13
N LYS A 173 -13.95 -12.56 18.67
CA LYS A 173 -15.16 -11.71 18.80
C LYS A 173 -16.36 -12.28 18.05
N ALA A 174 -16.13 -12.97 16.92
CA ALA A 174 -17.15 -13.67 16.17
C ALA A 174 -17.60 -15.00 16.81
N GLY A 175 -17.03 -15.40 17.95
CA GLY A 175 -17.34 -16.65 18.63
C GLY A 175 -16.56 -17.87 18.11
N HIS A 176 -15.54 -17.64 17.28
CA HIS A 176 -14.73 -18.67 16.65
C HIS A 176 -13.24 -18.51 16.98
N PRO A 177 -12.84 -18.62 18.27
CA PRO A 177 -11.44 -18.51 18.68
C PRO A 177 -10.56 -19.63 18.11
N GLU A 178 -11.12 -20.68 17.54
CA GLU A 178 -10.41 -21.76 16.84
C GLU A 178 -10.03 -21.42 15.40
N TRP A 179 -10.57 -20.35 14.83
CA TRP A 179 -10.21 -19.96 13.47
C TRP A 179 -8.80 -19.39 13.39
N GLU A 180 -8.11 -19.82 12.35
CA GLU A 180 -6.75 -19.43 11.96
C GLU A 180 -6.75 -18.99 10.49
N LEU A 181 -5.71 -18.26 10.08
CA LEU A 181 -5.48 -17.87 8.69
C LEU A 181 -5.42 -19.08 7.74
N PRO A 182 -5.72 -18.92 6.44
CA PRO A 182 -5.79 -20.04 5.50
C PRO A 182 -4.46 -20.78 5.28
N ASP A 183 -4.39 -22.03 5.70
CA ASP A 183 -3.24 -22.92 5.49
C ASP A 183 -3.42 -23.87 4.29
N ASN A 184 -4.39 -23.58 3.42
CA ASN A 184 -4.77 -24.46 2.32
C ASN A 184 -5.04 -23.71 1.00
N ALA A 185 -4.52 -22.48 0.88
CA ALA A 185 -4.66 -21.61 -0.30
C ALA A 185 -3.65 -21.86 -1.43
N GLY A 186 -2.74 -22.84 -1.27
CA GLY A 186 -1.69 -23.11 -2.25
C GLY A 186 -0.52 -22.11 -2.17
N LEU A 187 0.25 -22.06 -3.25
CA LEU A 187 1.38 -21.15 -3.48
C LEU A 187 1.10 -20.19 -4.65
N CYS A 188 1.95 -19.19 -4.82
CA CYS A 188 1.75 -18.08 -5.76
C CYS A 188 1.45 -18.51 -7.22
N ASN A 189 2.06 -19.59 -7.70
CA ASN A 189 1.98 -20.06 -9.09
C ASN A 189 0.98 -21.21 -9.30
N ASP A 190 0.20 -21.58 -8.28
CA ASP A 190 -0.83 -22.61 -8.39
C ASP A 190 -2.01 -22.11 -9.24
N ILE A 191 -2.88 -23.05 -9.63
CA ILE A 191 -4.19 -22.78 -10.24
C ILE A 191 -5.30 -22.98 -9.21
N PRO A 192 -6.47 -22.32 -9.33
CA PRO A 192 -7.50 -22.40 -8.29
C PRO A 192 -7.91 -23.83 -7.92
N GLU A 193 -8.12 -24.68 -8.93
CA GLU A 193 -8.57 -26.07 -8.75
C GLU A 193 -7.54 -26.99 -8.10
N SER A 194 -6.25 -26.61 -8.04
CA SER A 194 -5.22 -27.38 -7.33
C SER A 194 -5.17 -27.08 -5.84
N THR A 195 -5.97 -26.12 -5.35
CA THR A 195 -5.97 -25.69 -3.95
C THR A 195 -7.28 -26.05 -3.26
N GLU A 196 -7.22 -26.42 -1.97
CA GLU A 196 -8.46 -26.70 -1.23
C GLU A 196 -9.25 -25.42 -0.91
N PHE A 197 -8.55 -24.28 -0.85
CA PHE A 197 -9.21 -23.00 -0.61
C PHE A 197 -10.03 -22.55 -1.80
N PHE A 198 -9.49 -22.56 -3.03
CA PHE A 198 -10.12 -21.94 -4.21
C PHE A 198 -10.85 -22.91 -5.15
N ARG A 199 -10.63 -24.23 -5.08
CA ARG A 199 -11.34 -25.21 -5.92
C ARG A 199 -12.85 -25.10 -5.79
N SER A 200 -13.60 -25.67 -6.74
CA SER A 200 -15.06 -25.72 -6.65
C SER A 200 -15.54 -26.32 -5.32
N LYS A 201 -16.47 -25.63 -4.63
CA LYS A 201 -16.92 -25.94 -3.26
C LYS A 201 -15.80 -25.97 -2.21
N GLY A 202 -14.72 -25.21 -2.45
CA GLY A 202 -13.58 -25.07 -1.57
C GLY A 202 -13.86 -24.23 -0.33
N THR A 203 -12.80 -24.05 0.46
CA THR A 203 -12.87 -23.34 1.76
C THR A 203 -13.42 -21.93 1.63
N TYR A 204 -13.17 -21.24 0.51
CA TYR A 204 -13.68 -19.89 0.26
C TYR A 204 -15.21 -19.75 0.37
N GLN A 205 -15.97 -20.83 0.17
CA GLN A 205 -17.43 -20.82 0.28
C GLN A 205 -17.96 -21.13 1.70
N THR A 206 -17.10 -21.67 2.56
CA THR A 206 -17.43 -21.98 3.96
C THR A 206 -17.61 -20.70 4.77
N GLU A 207 -18.21 -20.82 5.95
CA GLU A 207 -18.36 -19.69 6.88
C GLU A 207 -17.01 -19.09 7.27
N LYS A 208 -16.04 -19.93 7.67
CA LYS A 208 -14.66 -19.51 7.98
C LYS A 208 -14.02 -18.79 6.79
N GLY A 209 -14.14 -19.35 5.58
CA GLY A 209 -13.54 -18.75 4.39
C GLY A 209 -14.15 -17.40 4.03
N LYS A 210 -15.48 -17.27 4.08
CA LYS A 210 -16.18 -15.99 3.87
C LYS A 210 -15.83 -14.96 4.92
N PHE A 211 -15.74 -15.38 6.19
CA PHE A 211 -15.31 -14.51 7.28
C PHE A 211 -13.89 -13.98 7.04
N PHE A 212 -12.95 -14.87 6.72
CA PHE A 212 -11.58 -14.48 6.39
C PHE A 212 -11.51 -13.51 5.20
N LEU A 213 -12.19 -13.82 4.09
CA LEU A 213 -12.17 -12.96 2.90
C LEU A 213 -12.79 -11.59 3.17
N THR A 214 -13.87 -11.54 3.95
CA THR A 214 -14.53 -10.30 4.37
C THR A 214 -13.61 -9.46 5.25
N TRP A 215 -12.96 -10.10 6.24
CA TRP A 215 -11.96 -9.44 7.08
C TRP A 215 -10.82 -8.87 6.23
N TYR A 216 -10.22 -9.70 5.37
CA TYR A 216 -9.06 -9.35 4.55
C TYR A 216 -9.36 -8.20 3.57
N SER A 217 -10.52 -8.23 2.90
CA SER A 217 -10.93 -7.13 2.02
C SER A 217 -11.28 -5.85 2.80
N ASN A 218 -11.92 -5.97 3.96
CA ASN A 218 -12.31 -4.80 4.76
C ASN A 218 -11.09 -4.07 5.32
N LYS A 219 -9.99 -4.77 5.61
CA LYS A 219 -8.74 -4.12 6.03
C LYS A 219 -8.22 -3.13 4.98
N LEU A 220 -8.33 -3.45 3.68
CA LEU A 220 -8.01 -2.49 2.60
C LEU A 220 -8.98 -1.30 2.58
N LEU A 221 -10.28 -1.55 2.77
CA LEU A 221 -11.27 -0.47 2.78
C LEU A 221 -11.00 0.52 3.92
N THR A 222 -10.75 0.03 5.13
CA THR A 222 -10.40 0.88 6.28
C THR A 222 -9.07 1.60 6.07
N HIS A 223 -8.04 0.91 5.57
CA HIS A 223 -6.75 1.53 5.24
C HIS A 223 -6.90 2.70 4.26
N GLY A 224 -7.66 2.48 3.17
CA GLY A 224 -7.94 3.51 2.18
C GLY A 224 -8.73 4.68 2.76
N ASP A 225 -9.77 4.40 3.55
CA ASP A 225 -10.63 5.43 4.17
C ASP A 225 -9.82 6.33 5.13
N ASP A 226 -9.05 5.73 6.04
CA ASP A 226 -8.28 6.47 7.05
C ASP A 226 -7.22 7.39 6.40
N ILE A 227 -6.50 6.90 5.39
CA ILE A 227 -5.47 7.69 4.70
C ILE A 227 -6.11 8.78 3.82
N LEU A 228 -7.21 8.47 3.12
CA LEU A 228 -7.89 9.44 2.28
C LEU A 228 -8.58 10.53 3.10
N ASP A 229 -9.04 10.23 4.32
CA ASP A 229 -9.56 11.24 5.25
C ASP A 229 -8.46 12.23 5.67
N GLU A 230 -7.26 11.74 5.98
CA GLU A 230 -6.09 12.61 6.23
C GLU A 230 -5.70 13.44 5.00
N ALA A 231 -5.68 12.82 3.81
CA ALA A 231 -5.43 13.54 2.57
C ALA A 231 -6.47 14.65 2.32
N ASN A 232 -7.75 14.36 2.57
CA ASN A 232 -8.83 15.32 2.44
C ASN A 232 -8.68 16.51 3.40
N LYS A 233 -8.36 16.26 4.68
CA LYS A 233 -8.06 17.32 5.65
C LYS A 233 -6.91 18.21 5.18
N ILE A 234 -5.88 17.60 4.60
CA ILE A 234 -4.69 18.32 4.12
C ILE A 234 -5.01 19.15 2.89
N PHE A 235 -5.65 18.61 1.87
CA PHE A 235 -5.90 19.33 0.62
C PHE A 235 -7.21 20.12 0.63
N LEU A 236 -7.89 20.21 1.78
CA LEU A 236 -9.10 21.01 1.94
C LEU A 236 -8.85 22.47 1.53
N GLY A 237 -9.68 22.96 0.61
CA GLY A 237 -9.60 24.31 0.05
C GLY A 237 -8.68 24.45 -1.16
N CYS A 238 -7.89 23.43 -1.51
CA CYS A 238 -7.13 23.39 -2.76
C CYS A 238 -8.05 22.98 -3.92
N LYS A 239 -7.83 23.53 -5.12
CA LYS A 239 -8.59 23.21 -6.33
C LYS A 239 -8.06 21.93 -7.02
N VAL A 240 -8.00 20.83 -6.26
CA VAL A 240 -7.51 19.54 -6.73
C VAL A 240 -8.55 18.45 -6.47
N LYS A 241 -8.49 17.36 -7.24
CA LYS A 241 -9.24 16.13 -6.93
C LYS A 241 -8.33 15.16 -6.20
N LEU A 242 -8.87 14.44 -5.23
CA LEU A 242 -8.19 13.28 -4.66
C LEU A 242 -8.55 12.04 -5.47
N ALA A 243 -7.54 11.21 -5.71
CA ALA A 243 -7.68 9.94 -6.41
C ALA A 243 -6.96 8.83 -5.63
N ALA A 244 -7.41 7.61 -5.85
CA ALA A 244 -6.76 6.39 -5.38
C ALA A 244 -6.77 5.39 -6.54
N LYS A 245 -5.73 4.58 -6.64
CA LYS A 245 -5.58 3.60 -7.71
C LYS A 245 -6.06 2.23 -7.25
N VAL A 246 -6.88 1.57 -8.07
CA VAL A 246 -7.36 0.21 -7.84
C VAL A 246 -6.89 -0.65 -9.00
N ASN A 247 -6.28 -1.81 -8.73
CA ASN A 247 -5.87 -2.71 -9.79
C ASN A 247 -7.06 -3.47 -10.38
N SER A 248 -7.06 -3.66 -11.70
CA SER A 248 -8.10 -4.35 -12.47
C SER A 248 -7.82 -5.83 -12.75
N GLN A 249 -6.66 -6.40 -12.37
CA GLN A 249 -6.35 -7.81 -12.64
C GLN A 249 -7.27 -8.83 -11.96
N LEU A 250 -8.12 -8.43 -11.01
CA LEU A 250 -9.06 -9.31 -10.31
C LEU A 250 -10.44 -9.48 -10.99
N PHE A 251 -10.72 -8.79 -12.10
CA PHE A 251 -12.09 -8.79 -12.68
C PHE A 251 -12.32 -9.74 -13.87
N SER A 252 -11.35 -10.52 -14.34
CA SER A 252 -11.48 -11.25 -15.62
C SER A 252 -11.57 -12.79 -15.57
N SER A 253 -11.77 -13.43 -14.42
CA SER A 253 -11.77 -14.92 -14.40
C SER A 253 -12.75 -15.61 -13.45
N VAL A 254 -13.72 -14.91 -12.87
CA VAL A 254 -14.80 -15.55 -12.09
C VAL A 254 -16.16 -14.92 -12.41
N ILE A 255 -16.63 -15.10 -13.64
CA ILE A 255 -18.06 -15.08 -14.01
C ILE A 255 -18.30 -16.22 -15.00
#